data_AF-A0AAX1Y8F6-F1
#
_entry.id   AF-A0AAX1Y8F6-F1
#
_cell.length_a   1.000
_cell.length_b   1.000
_cell.length_c   1.000
_cell.angle_alpha   90.00
_cell.angle_beta   90.00
_cell.angle_gamma   90.00
#
_symmetry.space_group_name_H-M   'P 1'
#
loop_
_entity.id
_entity.type
_entity.pdbx_description
1 polymer ?
#
loop_
_entity_poly.entity_id
_entity_poly.type
_entity_poly.pdbx_seq_one_letter_code
_entity_poly.pdbx_strand_id
1 'polypeptide(L)'
;MGEVEKVVYPNYIEYFKKLTNRPPDNPTIFLFDNELQGPLYNFANFAKDLAISTNNFNQIRYSSFDRIVKKDSLYVMATPLIPKINNGVFSDIEDLLLVRNSTPILRGKQFSKHGGSNHYGKDIFSKHVLKNYSKYDFTEFIPLLDGVKNNIKDYYQKSNNRKN
;
A
#
# COMPACT_ATOMS: atom_id res chain seq x y z
N MET A 1 -37.93 0.05 -6.82
CA MET A 1 -36.56 -0.50 -6.92
C MET A 1 -35.63 0.68 -7.14
N GLY A 2 -34.87 1.08 -6.12
CA GLY A 2 -33.99 2.24 -6.23
C GLY A 2 -32.80 1.91 -7.13
N GLU A 3 -32.58 2.72 -8.15
CA GLU A 3 -31.38 2.66 -8.98
C GLU A 3 -30.17 2.83 -8.06
N VAL A 4 -29.30 1.81 -8.03
CA VAL A 4 -28.02 1.93 -7.34
C VAL A 4 -27.20 2.94 -8.13
N GLU A 5 -27.08 4.14 -7.57
CA GLU A 5 -26.27 5.23 -8.10
C GLU A 5 -24.87 4.69 -8.42
N LYS A 6 -24.61 4.48 -9.71
CA LYS A 6 -23.35 3.93 -10.19
C LYS A 6 -22.37 5.09 -10.12
N VAL A 7 -21.52 5.13 -9.11
CA VAL A 7 -20.43 6.11 -9.05
C VAL A 7 -19.54 5.86 -10.27
N VAL A 8 -19.74 6.65 -11.32
CA VAL A 8 -19.00 6.56 -12.59
C VAL A 8 -17.70 7.30 -12.41
N TYR A 9 -16.71 6.66 -11.80
CA TYR A 9 -15.35 7.14 -11.96
C TYR A 9 -14.82 6.64 -13.32
N PRO A 10 -14.14 7.50 -14.10
CA PRO A 10 -13.61 7.10 -15.40
C PRO A 10 -12.51 6.04 -15.22
N ASN A 11 -12.74 4.84 -15.77
CA ASN A 11 -11.72 3.80 -15.87
C ASN A 11 -10.74 4.16 -17.00
N TYR A 12 -9.76 5.01 -16.69
CA TYR A 12 -8.79 5.48 -17.67
C TYR A 12 -7.96 4.36 -18.30
N ILE A 13 -7.69 3.27 -17.56
CA ILE A 13 -6.98 2.10 -18.11
C ILE A 13 -7.79 1.51 -19.26
N GLU A 14 -9.08 1.29 -19.07
CA GLU A 14 -9.96 0.78 -20.13
C GLU A 14 -10.12 1.78 -21.28
N TYR A 15 -10.27 3.06 -20.97
CA TYR A 15 -10.36 4.12 -21.98
C TYR A 15 -9.13 4.17 -22.88
N PHE A 16 -7.93 4.24 -22.32
CA PHE A 16 -6.68 4.31 -23.09
C PHE A 16 -6.38 3.02 -23.83
N LYS A 17 -6.75 1.85 -23.28
CA LYS A 17 -6.66 0.58 -24.01
C LYS A 17 -7.52 0.58 -25.27
N LYS A 18 -8.77 1.05 -25.18
CA LYS A 18 -9.66 1.17 -26.34
C LYS A 18 -9.13 2.18 -27.36
N LEU A 19 -8.59 3.30 -26.89
CA LEU A 19 -8.07 4.37 -27.75
C LEU A 19 -6.79 3.97 -28.50
N THR A 20 -5.87 3.28 -27.82
CA THR A 20 -4.53 2.96 -28.37
C THR A 20 -4.43 1.54 -28.93
N ASN A 21 -5.40 0.68 -28.63
CA ASN A 21 -5.37 -0.77 -28.86
C ASN A 21 -4.12 -1.45 -28.28
N ARG A 22 -3.57 -0.90 -27.20
CA ARG A 22 -2.37 -1.41 -26.51
C ARG A 22 -2.64 -1.58 -25.02
N PRO A 23 -2.18 -2.68 -24.40
CA PRO A 23 -2.12 -2.75 -22.95
C PRO A 23 -1.04 -1.77 -22.43
N PRO A 24 -1.12 -1.35 -21.15
CA PRO A 24 0.00 -0.67 -20.51
C PRO A 24 1.29 -1.51 -20.60
N ASP A 25 2.46 -0.88 -20.60
CA ASP A 25 3.73 -1.63 -20.60
C ASP A 25 4.14 -2.07 -19.19
N ASN A 26 3.64 -1.37 -18.16
CA ASN A 26 4.00 -1.55 -16.76
C ASN A 26 2.76 -1.73 -15.87
N PRO A 27 2.86 -2.46 -14.76
CA PRO A 27 1.82 -2.50 -13.75
C PRO A 27 1.75 -1.16 -12.99
N THR A 28 0.57 -0.81 -12.52
CA THR A 28 0.32 0.27 -11.56
C THR A 28 0.02 -0.36 -10.20
N ILE A 29 0.79 0.00 -9.18
CA ILE A 29 0.63 -0.54 -7.83
C ILE A 29 0.21 0.60 -6.90
N PHE A 30 -0.95 0.46 -6.28
CA PHE A 30 -1.36 1.31 -5.16
C PHE A 30 -0.97 0.61 -3.86
N LEU A 31 -0.09 1.27 -3.10
CA LEU A 31 0.30 0.86 -1.76
C LEU A 31 -0.36 1.80 -0.76
N PHE A 32 -1.13 1.21 0.16
CA PHE A 32 -1.76 1.93 1.27
C PHE A 32 -1.18 1.51 2.62
N ASP A 33 -1.35 2.35 3.64
CA ASP A 33 -1.23 1.92 5.02
C ASP A 33 -2.36 0.92 5.36
N ASN A 34 -2.06 -0.08 6.19
CA ASN A 34 -2.99 -1.13 6.59
C ASN A 34 -3.79 -0.70 7.83
N GLU A 35 -4.59 0.34 7.64
CA GLU A 35 -5.44 0.95 8.66
C GLU A 35 -6.84 0.30 8.69
N LEU A 36 -7.51 0.36 9.86
CA LEU A 36 -8.89 -0.13 10.01
C LEU A 36 -9.91 0.73 9.28
N GLN A 37 -9.75 2.04 9.37
CA GLN A 37 -10.58 3.06 8.73
C GLN A 37 -9.62 4.14 8.24
N GLY A 38 -9.55 4.33 6.92
CA GLY A 38 -8.50 5.14 6.31
C GLY A 38 -8.58 5.12 4.78
N PRO A 39 -7.55 5.64 4.09
CA PRO A 39 -7.54 5.76 2.64
C PRO A 39 -7.82 4.43 1.92
N LEU A 40 -7.29 3.32 2.44
CA LEU A 40 -7.53 1.99 1.89
C LEU A 40 -9.01 1.57 1.96
N TYR A 41 -9.63 1.75 3.13
CA TYR A 41 -11.06 1.44 3.34
C TYR A 41 -11.96 2.33 2.47
N ASN A 42 -11.64 3.61 2.40
CA ASN A 42 -12.37 4.57 1.55
C ASN A 42 -12.24 4.21 0.08
N PHE A 43 -11.04 3.84 -0.37
CA PHE A 43 -10.79 3.37 -1.73
C PHE A 43 -11.61 2.12 -2.04
N ALA A 44 -11.63 1.13 -1.15
CA ALA A 44 -12.40 -0.11 -1.32
C ALA A 44 -13.91 0.15 -1.44
N ASN A 45 -14.45 1.05 -0.63
CA ASN A 45 -15.87 1.43 -0.67
C ASN A 45 -16.25 2.20 -1.95
N PHE A 46 -15.32 3.00 -2.47
CA PHE A 46 -15.53 3.79 -3.68
C PHE A 46 -15.41 2.94 -4.95
N ALA A 47 -14.36 2.11 -5.04
CA ALA A 47 -14.01 1.31 -6.21
C ALA A 47 -14.76 -0.04 -6.26
N LYS A 48 -16.10 0.00 -6.23
CA LYS A 48 -16.97 -1.18 -6.10
C LYS A 48 -16.79 -2.23 -7.21
N ASP A 49 -16.41 -1.80 -8.40
CA ASP A 49 -16.09 -2.62 -9.58
C ASP A 49 -14.72 -3.33 -9.52
N LEU A 50 -13.93 -3.08 -8.47
CA LEU A 50 -12.78 -3.91 -8.11
C LEU A 50 -13.20 -5.16 -7.34
N ALA A 51 -14.49 -5.28 -6.99
CA ALA A 51 -15.06 -6.40 -6.24
C ALA A 51 -14.31 -6.70 -4.93
N ILE A 52 -13.79 -5.66 -4.28
CA ILE A 52 -13.26 -5.77 -2.92
C ILE A 52 -14.44 -6.08 -2.01
N SER A 53 -14.52 -7.31 -1.51
CA SER A 53 -15.56 -7.68 -0.56
C SER A 53 -15.32 -6.90 0.73
N THR A 54 -16.10 -5.84 0.93
CA THR A 54 -16.05 -5.01 2.13
C THR A 54 -16.43 -5.81 3.38
N ASN A 55 -17.29 -6.83 3.22
CA ASN A 55 -17.73 -7.72 4.29
C ASN A 55 -16.57 -8.57 4.86
N ASN A 56 -15.58 -8.92 4.03
CA ASN A 56 -14.40 -9.68 4.43
C ASN A 56 -13.13 -8.81 4.39
N PHE A 57 -13.26 -7.48 4.38
CA PHE A 57 -12.15 -6.56 4.15
C PHE A 57 -11.02 -6.75 5.15
N ASN A 58 -11.38 -6.93 6.43
CA ASN A 58 -10.43 -7.25 7.47
C ASN A 58 -9.67 -8.54 7.17
N GLN A 59 -10.35 -9.63 6.82
CA GLN A 59 -9.67 -10.88 6.51
C GLN A 59 -8.69 -10.72 5.33
N ILE A 60 -9.10 -10.01 4.28
CA ILE A 60 -8.27 -9.79 3.08
C ILE A 60 -7.02 -9.00 3.41
N ARG A 61 -7.11 -7.91 4.18
CA ARG A 61 -5.94 -7.11 4.57
C ARG A 61 -4.99 -7.84 5.53
N TYR A 62 -5.46 -8.90 6.19
CA TYR A 62 -4.62 -9.79 7.00
C TYR A 62 -3.89 -10.83 6.14
N SER A 63 -4.63 -11.59 5.32
CA SER A 63 -4.09 -12.75 4.62
C SER A 63 -3.47 -12.44 3.25
N SER A 64 -3.86 -11.33 2.63
CA SER A 64 -3.51 -10.98 1.26
C SER A 64 -3.07 -9.51 1.13
N PHE A 65 -2.41 -8.97 2.16
CA PHE A 65 -1.96 -7.56 2.16
C PHE A 65 -1.10 -7.21 0.94
N ASP A 66 -0.31 -8.15 0.44
CA ASP A 66 0.60 -7.99 -0.69
C ASP A 66 -0.12 -7.97 -2.05
N ARG A 67 -1.37 -8.42 -2.11
CA ARG A 67 -2.28 -8.33 -3.27
C ARG A 67 -3.74 -8.42 -2.82
N ILE A 68 -4.29 -7.29 -2.38
CA ILE A 68 -5.70 -7.13 -2.01
C ILE A 68 -6.59 -7.23 -3.25
N VAL A 69 -6.18 -6.58 -4.35
CA VAL A 69 -6.88 -6.62 -5.64
C VAL A 69 -5.91 -6.68 -6.79
N LYS A 70 -6.37 -7.33 -7.86
CA LYS A 70 -5.84 -7.18 -9.20
C LYS A 70 -6.96 -6.92 -10.20
N LYS A 71 -6.84 -5.83 -10.97
CA LYS A 71 -7.68 -5.56 -12.15
C LYS A 71 -6.78 -5.09 -13.29
N ASP A 72 -6.66 -5.92 -14.33
CA ASP A 72 -5.76 -5.66 -15.46
C ASP A 72 -4.30 -5.40 -15.04
N SER A 73 -3.84 -4.16 -15.19
CA SER A 73 -2.51 -3.66 -14.78
C SER A 73 -2.53 -3.02 -13.41
N LEU A 74 -3.69 -2.82 -12.78
CA LEU A 74 -3.82 -2.26 -11.45
C LEU A 74 -3.70 -3.37 -10.39
N TYR A 75 -2.84 -3.12 -9.42
CA TYR A 75 -2.65 -3.92 -8.23
C TYR A 75 -2.87 -3.03 -7.01
N VAL A 76 -3.54 -3.56 -5.99
CA VAL A 76 -3.72 -2.90 -4.70
C VAL A 76 -3.07 -3.76 -3.63
N MET A 77 -2.26 -3.14 -2.80
CA MET A 77 -1.61 -3.76 -1.66
C MET A 77 -1.61 -2.81 -0.46
N ALA A 78 -1.32 -3.34 0.71
CA ALA A 78 -1.17 -2.59 1.95
C ALA A 78 0.15 -2.95 2.65
N THR A 79 0.54 -2.18 3.66
CA THR A 79 1.64 -2.55 4.56
C THR A 79 1.34 -3.88 5.29
N PRO A 80 2.34 -4.73 5.57
CA PRO A 80 2.12 -5.93 6.36
C PRO A 80 1.75 -5.54 7.80
N LEU A 81 0.85 -6.31 8.40
CA LEU A 81 0.53 -6.17 9.82
C LEU A 81 1.65 -6.75 10.67
N ILE A 82 1.98 -6.04 11.75
CA ILE A 82 3.07 -6.42 12.65
C ILE A 82 2.48 -6.88 13.97
N PRO A 83 2.55 -8.17 14.34
CA PRO A 83 1.89 -8.68 15.56
C PRO A 83 2.27 -7.94 16.86
N LYS A 84 3.51 -7.44 16.93
CA LYS A 84 4.05 -6.74 18.10
C LYS A 84 3.64 -5.26 18.20
N ILE A 85 3.05 -4.70 17.16
CA ILE A 85 2.61 -3.30 17.11
C ILE A 85 1.09 -3.27 16.98
N ASN A 86 0.42 -2.40 17.73
CA ASN A 86 -1.04 -2.21 17.67
C ASN A 86 -1.83 -3.53 17.76
N ASN A 87 -1.34 -4.50 18.54
CA ASN A 87 -1.88 -5.87 18.67
C ASN A 87 -2.03 -6.62 17.33
N GLY A 88 -1.23 -6.27 16.32
CA GLY A 88 -1.35 -6.81 14.97
C GLY A 88 -2.65 -6.41 14.26
N VAL A 89 -3.31 -5.34 14.71
CA VAL A 89 -4.60 -4.91 14.16
C VAL A 89 -4.46 -3.93 13.01
N PHE A 90 -3.52 -3.01 13.08
CA PHE A 90 -3.25 -2.07 12.00
C PHE A 90 -1.77 -1.70 12.01
N SER A 91 -1.26 -1.28 10.85
CA SER A 91 0.11 -0.79 10.71
C SER A 91 0.18 0.29 9.64
N ASP A 92 1.04 1.28 9.86
CA ASP A 92 1.49 2.20 8.83
C ASP A 92 2.90 1.83 8.35
N ILE A 93 3.38 2.50 7.30
CA ILE A 93 4.72 2.23 6.77
C ILE A 93 5.84 2.50 7.78
N GLU A 94 5.64 3.45 8.70
CA GLU A 94 6.63 3.74 9.75
C GLU A 94 6.75 2.61 10.76
N ASP A 95 5.68 1.88 11.07
CA ASP A 95 5.70 0.75 11.99
C ASP A 95 6.71 -0.33 11.56
N LEU A 96 6.88 -0.53 10.24
CA LEU A 96 7.88 -1.45 9.68
C LEU A 96 9.30 -1.08 10.11
N LEU A 97 9.58 0.22 10.22
CA LEU A 97 10.88 0.69 10.69
C LEU A 97 10.96 0.70 12.21
N LEU A 98 9.92 1.20 12.88
CA LEU A 98 9.93 1.47 14.32
C LEU A 98 9.93 0.21 15.18
N VAL A 99 9.41 -0.93 14.68
CA VAL A 99 9.45 -2.19 15.44
C VAL A 99 10.86 -2.75 15.62
N ARG A 100 11.80 -2.39 14.73
CA ARG A 100 13.19 -2.86 14.77
C ARG A 100 14.19 -1.80 15.22
N ASN A 101 13.81 -0.53 15.21
CA ASN A 101 14.75 0.57 15.38
C ASN A 101 14.29 1.57 16.44
N SER A 102 15.24 2.10 17.20
CA SER A 102 15.00 3.24 18.06
C SER A 102 15.00 4.54 17.26
N THR A 103 14.27 5.53 17.77
CA THR A 103 14.25 6.87 17.17
C THR A 103 15.29 7.76 17.86
N PRO A 104 16.13 8.49 17.10
CA PRO A 104 17.16 9.34 17.69
C PRO A 104 16.54 10.58 18.34
N ILE A 105 17.25 11.20 19.30
CA ILE A 105 16.93 12.57 19.72
C ILE A 105 17.60 13.52 18.72
N LEU A 106 16.81 14.34 18.04
CA LEU A 106 17.29 15.29 17.04
C LEU A 106 17.08 16.71 17.53
N ARG A 107 18.17 17.46 17.73
CA ARG A 107 18.14 18.86 18.22
C ARG A 107 17.29 19.01 19.49
N GLY A 108 17.44 18.07 20.43
CA GLY A 108 16.70 18.05 21.69
C GLY A 108 15.23 17.62 21.58
N LYS A 109 14.74 17.24 20.39
CA LYS A 109 13.36 16.77 20.18
C LYS A 109 13.30 15.26 20.02
N GLN A 110 12.25 14.64 20.57
CA GLN A 110 11.95 13.22 20.39
C GLN A 110 11.09 13.01 19.14
N PHE A 111 11.05 11.80 18.60
CA PHE A 111 10.17 11.48 17.49
C PHE A 111 8.70 11.40 17.94
N SER A 112 7.79 11.89 17.09
CA SER A 112 6.37 11.60 17.16
C SER A 112 5.81 11.48 15.75
N LYS A 113 4.94 10.49 15.51
CA LYS A 113 4.26 10.32 14.21
C LYS A 113 3.44 11.57 13.82
N HIS A 114 2.89 12.28 14.81
CA HIS A 114 2.10 13.49 14.61
C HIS A 114 2.94 14.78 14.72
N GLY A 115 4.23 14.67 15.07
CA GLY A 115 5.08 15.82 15.36
C GLY A 115 4.62 16.58 16.62
N GLY A 116 4.96 17.87 16.69
CA GLY A 116 4.55 18.78 17.76
C GLY A 116 5.63 19.79 18.16
N SER A 117 5.33 20.66 19.13
CA SER A 117 6.27 21.69 19.61
C SER A 117 7.59 21.08 20.11
N ASN A 118 7.51 19.97 20.84
CA ASN A 118 8.64 19.25 21.44
C ASN A 118 9.06 18.00 20.66
N HIS A 119 8.47 17.74 19.49
CA HIS A 119 8.73 16.52 18.72
C HIS A 119 9.06 16.85 17.26
N TYR A 120 9.90 16.03 16.64
CA TYR A 120 10.06 16.06 15.19
C TYR A 120 9.16 14.99 14.55
N GLY A 121 8.64 15.31 13.36
CA GLY A 121 7.68 14.46 12.65
C GLY A 121 8.30 13.53 11.61
N LYS A 122 7.43 12.79 10.91
CA LYS A 122 7.75 11.80 9.87
C LYS A 122 8.69 12.34 8.78
N ASP A 123 8.50 13.58 8.31
CA ASP A 123 9.35 14.17 7.27
C ASP A 123 10.82 14.35 7.71
N ILE A 124 11.04 14.82 8.94
CA ILE A 124 12.40 14.96 9.47
C ILE A 124 13.01 13.58 9.71
N PHE A 125 12.20 12.64 10.20
CA PHE A 125 12.66 11.29 10.46
C PHE A 125 13.07 10.56 9.19
N SER A 126 12.25 10.59 8.13
CA SER A 126 12.54 9.91 6.86
C SER A 126 13.81 10.45 6.20
N LYS A 127 14.04 11.77 6.25
CA LYS A 127 15.29 12.39 5.78
C LYS A 127 16.50 11.95 6.60
N HIS A 128 16.34 11.79 7.92
CA HIS A 128 17.41 11.29 8.77
C HIS A 128 17.75 9.83 8.46
N VAL A 129 16.72 8.98 8.34
CA VAL A 129 16.84 7.57 7.98
C VAL A 129 17.52 7.43 6.63
N LEU A 130 17.08 8.17 5.61
CA LEU A 130 17.69 8.13 4.27
C LEU A 130 19.20 8.45 4.31
N LYS A 131 19.60 9.46 5.09
CA LYS A 131 21.02 9.84 5.24
C LYS A 131 21.86 8.81 6.01
N ASN A 132 21.21 7.97 6.82
CA ASN A 132 21.87 7.03 7.72
C ASN A 132 21.39 5.59 7.49
N TYR A 133 20.91 5.26 6.30
CA TYR A 133 20.12 4.05 6.05
C TYR A 133 20.88 2.77 6.45
N SER A 134 22.21 2.75 6.31
CA SER A 134 23.05 1.62 6.71
C SER A 134 23.03 1.29 8.22
N LYS A 135 22.53 2.21 9.06
CA LYS A 135 22.42 2.03 10.52
C LYS A 135 21.03 1.53 10.95
N TYR A 136 20.08 1.43 10.02
CA TYR A 136 18.72 1.01 10.30
C TYR A 136 18.47 -0.41 9.79
N ASP A 137 17.75 -1.19 10.58
CA ASP A 137 17.25 -2.50 10.20
C ASP A 137 15.93 -2.36 9.41
N PHE A 138 15.95 -2.76 8.13
CA PHE A 138 14.78 -2.74 7.24
C PHE A 138 14.14 -4.12 7.05
N THR A 139 14.42 -5.11 7.90
CA THR A 139 13.95 -6.49 7.74
C THR A 139 12.43 -6.58 7.54
N GLU A 140 11.65 -5.76 8.23
CA GLU A 140 10.18 -5.80 8.12
C GLU A 140 9.63 -5.19 6.81
N PHE A 141 10.48 -4.55 6.00
CA PHE A 141 10.12 -4.13 4.64
C PHE A 141 10.19 -5.29 3.64
N ILE A 142 10.85 -6.41 3.98
CA ILE A 142 11.02 -7.54 3.05
C ILE A 142 9.66 -8.05 2.53
N PRO A 143 8.65 -8.36 3.38
CA PRO A 143 7.36 -8.85 2.87
C PRO A 143 6.65 -7.85 1.95
N LEU A 144 6.77 -6.55 2.25
CA LEU A 144 6.23 -5.48 1.41
C LEU A 144 6.91 -5.47 0.02
N LEU A 145 8.25 -5.49 0.00
CA LEU A 145 9.03 -5.46 -1.24
C LEU A 145 8.86 -6.75 -2.07
N ASP A 146 8.72 -7.90 -1.40
CA ASP A 146 8.37 -9.16 -2.05
C ASP A 146 6.98 -9.09 -2.71
N GLY A 147 6.00 -8.47 -2.05
CA GLY A 147 4.69 -8.19 -2.65
C GLY A 147 4.78 -7.37 -3.93
N VAL A 148 5.54 -6.27 -3.91
CA VAL A 148 5.79 -5.44 -5.10
C VAL A 148 6.43 -6.27 -6.22
N LYS A 149 7.50 -7.01 -5.90
CA LYS A 149 8.21 -7.87 -6.84
C LYS A 149 7.29 -8.94 -7.45
N ASN A 150 6.47 -9.59 -6.64
CA ASN A 150 5.56 -10.64 -7.07
C ASN A 150 4.44 -10.09 -7.97
N ASN A 151 3.94 -8.90 -7.69
CA ASN A 151 2.95 -8.22 -8.53
C ASN A 151 3.53 -7.82 -9.90
N ILE A 152 4.76 -7.31 -9.92
CA ILE A 152 5.49 -7.03 -11.17
C ILE A 152 5.69 -8.30 -11.99
N LYS A 153 6.15 -9.39 -11.36
CA LYS A 153 6.37 -10.67 -12.03
C LYS A 153 5.08 -11.25 -12.63
N ASP A 154 3.99 -11.23 -11.87
CA ASP A 154 2.68 -11.70 -12.33
C ASP A 154 2.16 -10.89 -13.53
N TYR A 155 2.43 -9.59 -13.59
CA TYR A 155 2.07 -8.76 -14.74
C TYR A 155 2.80 -9.19 -16.03
N TYR A 156 4.13 -9.29 -15.97
CA TYR A 156 4.94 -9.60 -17.14
C TYR A 156 4.77 -11.05 -17.62
N GLN A 157 4.56 -12.01 -16.72
CA GLN A 157 4.25 -13.38 -17.10
C GLN A 157 2.98 -13.47 -17.96
N LYS A 158 1.93 -12.71 -17.62
CA LYS A 158 0.70 -12.66 -18.43
C LYS A 158 0.88 -11.89 -19.73
N SER A 159 1.72 -10.85 -19.75
CA SER A 159 1.99 -10.10 -20.98
C SER A 159 2.68 -10.97 -22.04
N ASN A 160 3.61 -11.84 -21.63
CA ASN A 160 4.31 -12.72 -22.56
C ASN A 160 3.37 -13.78 -23.16
N ASN A 161 2.42 -14.29 -22.38
CA ASN A 161 1.43 -15.25 -22.87
C ASN A 161 0.39 -14.64 -23.84
N ARG A 162 0.28 -13.31 -23.93
CA ARG A 162 -0.61 -12.63 -24.90
C ARG A 162 0.07 -12.33 -26.24
N LYS A 163 1.39 -12.51 -26.33
CA LYS A 163 2.21 -12.26 -27.53
C LYS A 163 2.49 -13.53 -28.33
N ASN A 164 2.10 -14.69 -27.82
CA ASN A 164 2.16 -16.01 -28.48
C ASN A 164 0.74 -16.43 -28.89
#